data_AF-A0A147HQW0-F1
#
_entry.id   AF-A0A147HQW0-F1
#
_cell.length_a   1.000
_cell.length_b   1.000
_cell.length_c   1.000
_cell.angle_alpha   90.00
_cell.angle_beta   90.00
_cell.angle_gamma   90.00
#
_symmetry.space_group_name_H-M   'P 1'
#
loop_
_entity.id
_entity.type
_entity.pdbx_description
1 polymer ?
#
loop_
_entity_poly.entity_id
_entity_poly.type
_entity_poly.pdbx_seq_one_letter_code
_entity_poly.pdbx_strand_id
1 'polypeptide(L)' 'SGGDQPIVVICTTESNIDHISDALHAGSDEYVVKPFNRDAVVARFQDIRDSKISD' A
#
# COMPACT_ATOMS: atom_id res chain seq x y z
N SER A 1 -0.79 15.84 17.98
CA SER A 1 -1.71 14.94 17.25
C SER A 1 -0.85 13.97 16.46
N GLY A 2 -1.08 12.66 16.58
CA GLY A 2 -0.24 11.65 15.91
C GLY A 2 -0.50 11.63 14.42
N GLY A 3 0.54 11.96 13.63
CA GLY A 3 0.67 11.89 12.15
C GLY A 3 -0.60 11.55 11.37
N ASP A 4 -1.15 12.55 10.68
CA ASP A 4 -2.59 12.68 10.45
C ASP A 4 -3.31 11.60 9.61
N GLN A 5 -2.67 10.61 8.97
CA GLN A 5 -3.32 9.34 8.55
C GLN A 5 -2.32 8.16 8.46
N PRO A 6 -2.68 6.94 8.91
CA PRO A 6 -1.83 5.76 8.78
C PRO A 6 -1.63 5.36 7.32
N ILE A 7 -0.43 4.87 6.97
CA ILE A 7 -0.18 4.22 5.67
C ILE A 7 -0.77 2.80 5.69
N VAL A 8 -1.65 2.49 4.74
CA VAL A 8 -2.35 1.22 4.62
C VAL A 8 -1.94 0.52 3.32
N VAL A 9 -1.28 -0.64 3.45
CA VAL A 9 -0.88 -1.48 2.31
C VAL A 9 -1.60 -2.82 2.38
N ILE A 10 -2.30 -3.19 1.32
CA ILE A 10 -3.03 -4.47 1.24
C ILE A 10 -2.11 -5.60 0.79
N CYS A 11 -2.21 -6.74 1.48
CA CYS A 11 -1.48 -7.96 1.15
C CYS A 11 -2.44 -9.01 0.58
N THR A 12 -2.31 -9.35 -0.70
CA THR A 12 -3.23 -10.28 -1.40
C THR A 12 -2.50 -11.45 -2.06
N THR A 13 -3.15 -12.61 -2.19
CA THR A 13 -2.71 -13.68 -3.11
C THR A 13 -3.32 -13.51 -4.51
N GLU A 14 -4.42 -12.78 -4.61
CA GLU A 14 -5.14 -12.54 -5.85
C GLU A 14 -4.51 -11.37 -6.61
N SER A 15 -4.15 -11.60 -7.87
CA SER A 15 -3.67 -10.54 -8.78
C SER A 15 -4.78 -9.99 -9.67
N ASN A 16 -6.05 -10.29 -9.37
CA ASN A 16 -7.18 -9.74 -10.10
C ASN A 16 -7.27 -8.23 -9.83
N ILE A 17 -7.17 -7.46 -10.92
CA ILE A 17 -7.13 -6.00 -10.87
C ILE A 17 -8.41 -5.39 -10.28
N ASP A 18 -9.56 -6.06 -10.44
CA ASP A 18 -10.84 -5.57 -9.92
C ASP A 18 -10.81 -5.50 -8.37
N HIS A 19 -10.31 -6.56 -7.73
CA HIS A 19 -10.19 -6.61 -6.28
C HIS A 19 -9.14 -5.64 -5.74
N ILE A 20 -8.02 -5.46 -6.45
CA ILE A 20 -7.00 -4.47 -6.08
C ILE A 20 -7.59 -3.07 -6.17
N SER A 21 -8.28 -2.77 -7.27
CA SER A 21 -8.94 -1.49 -7.53
C SER A 21 -9.96 -1.15 -6.43
N ASP A 22 -10.84 -2.07 -6.07
CA ASP A 22 -11.83 -1.87 -5.00
C ASP A 22 -11.16 -1.51 -3.67
N ALA A 23 -10.03 -2.14 -3.38
CA ALA A 23 -9.35 -1.98 -2.11
C ALA A 23 -8.55 -0.66 -2.02
N LEU A 24 -8.02 -0.19 -3.15
CA LEU A 24 -7.46 1.16 -3.29
C LEU A 24 -8.56 2.22 -3.16
N HIS A 25 -9.70 2.04 -3.84
CA HIS A 25 -10.86 2.94 -3.72
C HIS A 25 -11.44 3.01 -2.30
N ALA A 26 -11.33 1.92 -1.54
CA ALA A 26 -11.75 1.87 -0.14
C ALA A 26 -10.82 2.64 0.82
N GLY A 27 -9.71 3.21 0.33
CA GLY A 27 -8.79 4.06 1.10
C GLY A 27 -7.46 3.39 1.45
N SER A 28 -7.09 2.30 0.79
CA SER A 28 -5.72 1.77 0.90
C SER A 28 -4.78 2.59 0.03
N ASP A 29 -3.56 2.83 0.49
CA ASP A 29 -2.56 3.57 -0.28
C ASP A 29 -1.92 2.71 -1.37
N GLU A 30 -1.72 1.41 -1.10
CA GLU A 30 -0.97 0.53 -2.02
C GLU A 30 -1.29 -0.96 -1.80
N TYR A 31 -0.76 -1.83 -2.68
CA TYR A 31 -0.84 -3.29 -2.51
C TYR A 31 0.51 -4.02 -2.69
N VAL A 32 0.57 -5.23 -2.14
CA VAL A 32 1.65 -6.19 -2.33
C VAL A 32 1.09 -7.59 -2.52
N VAL A 33 1.58 -8.30 -3.54
CA VAL A 33 1.16 -9.66 -3.85
C VAL A 33 2.01 -10.68 -3.09
N LYS A 34 1.38 -11.68 -2.51
CA LYS A 34 2.03 -12.82 -1.85
C LYS A 34 2.51 -13.86 -2.90
N PRO A 35 3.62 -14.57 -2.64
CA PRO A 35 4.53 -14.36 -1.52
C PRO A 35 5.38 -13.10 -1.73
N PHE A 36 5.69 -12.39 -0.65
CA PHE A 36 6.57 -11.23 -0.66
C PHE A 36 7.71 -11.40 0.33
N ASN A 37 8.82 -10.71 0.06
CA ASN A 37 9.94 -10.59 0.97
C ASN A 37 9.93 -9.22 1.69
N ARG A 38 10.89 -9.02 2.59
CA ARG A 38 11.05 -7.75 3.32
C ARG A 38 11.18 -6.57 2.38
N ASP A 39 11.99 -6.69 1.34
CA ASP A 39 12.33 -5.58 0.45
C ASP A 39 11.10 -5.09 -0.32
N ALA A 40 10.25 -6.02 -0.77
CA ALA A 40 8.98 -5.69 -1.43
C ALA A 40 8.04 -4.89 -0.52
N VAL A 41 7.94 -5.26 0.77
CA VAL A 41 7.13 -4.52 1.75
C VAL A 41 7.74 -3.14 2.00
N VAL A 42 9.05 -3.07 2.25
CA VAL A 42 9.76 -1.81 2.53
C VAL A 42 9.60 -0.83 1.36
N ALA A 43 9.73 -1.30 0.12
CA ALA A 43 9.53 -0.48 -1.07
C ALA A 43 8.15 0.18 -1.08
N ARG A 44 7.06 -0.59 -0.89
CA ARG A 44 5.70 -0.02 -0.89
C ARG A 44 5.52 1.08 0.16
N PHE A 45 6.02 0.86 1.38
CA PHE A 45 5.91 1.87 2.44
C PHE A 45 6.79 3.11 2.17
N GLN A 46 7.96 2.94 1.55
CA GLN A 46 8.84 4.04 1.18
C GLN A 46 8.23 4.88 0.05
N ASP A 47 7.71 4.25 -1.00
CA ASP A 47 7.07 4.92 -2.14
C ASP A 47 5.94 5.86 -1.66
N ILE A 48 5.08 5.35 -0.77
CA ILE A 48 3.97 6.13 -0.21
C ILE A 48 4.45 7.22 0.75
N ARG A 49 5.42 6.91 1.63
CA ARG A 49 5.97 7.91 2.55
C ARG A 49 6.58 9.08 1.78
N ASP A 50 7.36 8.80 0.75
CA ASP A 50 8.05 9.82 -0.02
C ASP A 50 7.05 10.68 -0.81
N SER A 51 5.96 10.08 -1.32
CA SER A 51 4.85 10.79 -1.96
C SER A 51 4.09 11.71 -0.98
N LYS A 52 3.86 11.29 0.26
CA LYS A 52 3.17 12.11 1.29
C LYS A 52 4.05 13.22 1.89
N ILE A 53 5.38 13.17 1.69
CA ILE A 53 6.30 14.23 2.14
C ILE A 53 6.37 15.36 1.10
N SER A 54 6.11 15.06 -0.17
CA SER A 54 6.10 16.05 -1.25
C SER A 54 4.82 16.88 -1.35
N ASP A 55 3.76 16.49 -0.64
CA ASP A 55 2.47 17.20 -0.54
C ASP A 55 2.39 18.07 0.73
#